data_AF-A0A1C9EFU4-F1
#
_entry.id   AF-A0A1C9EFU4-F1
#
_cell.length_a   1.000
_cell.length_b   1.000
_cell.length_c   1.000
_cell.angle_alpha   90.00
_cell.angle_beta   90.00
_cell.angle_gamma   90.00
#
_symmetry.space_group_name_H-M   'P 1'
#
loop_
_entity.id
_entity.type
_entity.pdbx_description
1 polymer ?
#
loop_
_entity_poly.entity_id
_entity_poly.type
_entity_poly.pdbx_seq_one_letter_code
_entity_poly.pdbx_strand_id
1 'polypeptide(L)' 'STNLLLPCPGGAHGPDSCNHGGGLCRVGTCVSGEYLAQYCFEPIILCCKNLSSTSTES' A
#
# COMPACT_ATOMS: atom_id res chain seq x y z
N SER A 1 23.25 26.23 10.51
CA SER A 1 22.34 25.72 9.46
C SER A 1 21.71 24.45 9.99
N THR A 2 20.48 24.52 10.50
CA THR A 2 19.74 23.35 10.98
C THR A 2 19.45 22.49 9.77
N ASN A 3 20.16 21.35 9.67
CA ASN A 3 19.91 20.35 8.65
C ASN A 3 18.52 19.78 8.96
N LEU A 4 17.52 20.27 8.24
CA LEU A 4 16.19 19.69 8.24
C LEU A 4 16.38 18.30 7.64
N LEU A 5 16.60 17.31 8.50
CA LEU A 5 16.55 15.90 8.13
C LEU A 5 15.13 15.67 7.61
N LEU A 6 14.93 15.84 6.29
CA LEU A 6 13.81 15.20 5.62
C LEU A 6 13.89 13.75 6.07
N PRO A 7 12.80 13.18 6.63
CA PRO A 7 12.80 11.78 6.99
C PRO A 7 13.32 11.04 5.77
N CYS A 8 14.36 10.22 5.99
CA CYS A 8 14.91 9.34 4.95
C CYS A 8 13.74 8.77 4.14
N PRO A 9 13.87 8.58 2.81
CA PRO A 9 12.91 7.79 2.04
C PRO A 9 13.01 6.32 2.49
N GLY A 10 12.72 6.07 3.76
CA GLY A 10 12.80 4.80 4.43
C GLY A 10 11.55 4.05 4.02
N GLY A 11 11.73 3.08 3.13
CA GLY A 11 10.86 1.92 3.00
C GLY A 11 9.37 2.18 2.74
N ALA A 12 8.95 3.41 2.46
CA ALA A 12 7.61 3.66 1.96
C ALA A 12 7.61 3.20 0.50
N HIS A 13 7.20 1.95 0.28
CA HIS A 13 6.78 1.47 -1.02
C HIS A 13 5.61 2.36 -1.42
N GLY A 14 5.92 3.49 -2.07
CA GLY A 14 4.94 4.51 -2.39
C GLY A 14 3.72 3.93 -3.12
N PRO A 15 2.64 4.72 -3.27
CA PRO A 15 1.38 4.23 -3.83
C PRO A 15 1.54 3.52 -5.18
N ASP A 16 2.60 3.86 -5.94
CA ASP A 16 2.96 3.20 -7.20
C ASP A 16 3.18 1.69 -7.05
N SER A 17 3.85 1.22 -5.99
CA SER A 17 4.06 -0.22 -5.76
C SER A 17 2.75 -0.95 -5.50
N CYS A 18 1.83 -0.32 -4.76
CA CYS A 18 0.50 -0.89 -4.51
C CYS A 18 -0.33 -0.96 -5.79
N ASN A 19 -0.38 0.15 -6.53
CA ASN A 19 -1.18 0.28 -7.76
C ASN A 19 -0.68 -0.67 -8.86
N HIS A 20 0.63 -0.79 -9.05
CA HIS A 20 1.21 -1.73 -10.03
C HIS A 20 0.92 -3.19 -9.68
N GLY A 21 0.80 -3.50 -8.37
CA GLY A 21 0.39 -4.81 -7.87
C GLY A 21 -1.11 -5.07 -7.89
N GLY A 22 -1.91 -4.22 -8.55
CA GLY A 22 -3.37 -4.33 -8.63
C GLY A 22 -4.11 -3.96 -7.34
N GLY A 23 -3.45 -3.28 -6.41
CA GLY A 23 -4.04 -2.78 -5.18
C GLY A 23 -4.45 -1.31 -5.26
N LEU A 24 -5.16 -0.85 -4.23
CA LEU A 24 -5.54 0.56 -4.05
C LEU A 24 -5.13 1.01 -2.65
N CYS A 25 -4.54 2.20 -2.56
CA CYS A 25 -4.21 2.80 -1.26
C CYS A 25 -5.47 3.39 -0.61
N ARG A 26 -5.76 2.98 0.64
CA ARG A 26 -6.88 3.46 1.44
C ARG A 26 -6.43 3.96 2.79
N VAL A 27 -7.08 4.99 3.30
CA VAL A 27 -6.83 5.52 4.64
C VAL A 27 -7.63 4.69 5.66
N GLY A 28 -6.96 4.20 6.71
CA GLY A 28 -7.59 3.59 7.87
C GLY A 28 -7.88 2.09 7.72
N THR A 29 -8.78 1.70 6.81
CA THR A 29 -9.19 0.28 6.65
C THR A 29 -9.35 -0.11 5.18
N CYS A 30 -9.16 -1.40 4.90
CA CYS A 30 -9.64 -1.99 3.65
C CYS A 30 -11.15 -2.19 3.71
N VAL A 31 -11.82 -2.18 2.55
CA VAL A 31 -13.27 -2.41 2.50
C VAL A 31 -13.56 -3.92 2.45
N SER A 32 -14.82 -4.30 2.69
CA SER A 32 -15.23 -5.70 2.59
C SER A 32 -14.92 -6.27 1.20
N GLY A 33 -14.31 -7.45 1.14
CA GLY A 33 -13.85 -8.06 -0.11
C GLY A 33 -12.39 -7.74 -0.46
N GLU A 34 -11.70 -6.93 0.34
CA GLU A 34 -10.27 -6.67 0.21
C GLU A 34 -9.47 -7.22 1.40
N TYR A 35 -8.17 -7.42 1.21
CA TYR A 35 -7.21 -7.72 2.28
C TYR A 35 -6.07 -6.70 2.32
N LEU A 36 -5.48 -6.51 3.51
CA LEU A 36 -4.29 -5.69 3.71
C LEU A 36 -3.05 -6.43 3.18
N ALA A 37 -2.45 -5.91 2.11
CA ALA A 37 -1.24 -6.49 1.53
C ALA A 37 0.05 -5.89 2.13
N GLN A 38 0.08 -4.56 2.29
CA GLN A 38 1.20 -3.78 2.84
C GLN A 38 0.72 -2.36 3.22
N TYR A 39 1.62 -1.48 3.66
CA TYR A 39 1.31 -0.05 3.83
C TYR A 39 1.84 0.76 2.63
N CYS A 40 1.01 1.65 2.09
CA CYS A 40 1.48 2.71 1.18
C CYS A 40 2.17 3.84 1.97
N PHE A 41 1.72 4.05 3.21
CA PHE A 41 2.35 4.93 4.18
C PHE A 41 1.99 4.45 5.59
N GLU A 42 2.99 3.97 6.33
CA GLU A 42 2.76 3.45 7.68
C GLU A 42 2.26 4.52 8.65
N PRO A 43 1.41 4.17 9.63
CA PRO A 43 0.52 2.99 9.68
C PRO A 43 -0.86 3.26 9.06
N ILE A 44 -1.07 4.44 8.47
CA ILE A 44 -2.41 4.99 8.23
C ILE A 44 -2.92 4.66 6.83
N ILE A 45 -2.04 4.61 5.83
CA ILE A 45 -2.42 4.36 4.44
C ILE A 45 -2.08 2.92 4.08
N LEU A 46 -3.12 2.12 3.98
CA LEU A 46 -3.09 0.69 3.69
C LEU A 46 -3.10 0.45 2.19
N CYS A 47 -2.32 -0.50 1.71
CA CYS A 47 -2.48 -1.08 0.38
C CYS A 47 -3.49 -2.23 0.46
N CYS A 48 -4.67 -2.01 -0.11
CA CYS A 48 -5.76 -2.97 -0.11
C CYS A 48 -5.88 -3.63 -1.47
N LYS A 49 -5.94 -4.97 -1.50
CA LYS A 49 -6.12 -5.74 -2.73
C LYS A 49 -7.43 -6.51 -2.66
N ASN A 50 -8.14 -6.59 -3.79
CA ASN A 50 -9.33 -7.42 -3.88
C ASN A 50 -8.99 -8.89 -3.62
N LEU A 51 -9.87 -9.57 -2.92
CA LEU A 51 -9.96 -11.03 -2.86
C LEU A 51 -10.51 -11.53 -4.21
N SER A 52 -9.82 -11.23 -5.31
CA SER A 52 -10.10 -11.90 -6.58
C SER A 52 -9.65 -13.34 -6.43
N SER A 53 -10.56 -14.29 -6.66
CA SER A 53 -10.24 -15.69 -6.90
C SER A 53 -9.02 -15.75 -7.81
N THR A 54 -7.98 -16.46 -7.39
CA THR A 54 -6.81 -16.81 -8.19
C THR A 54 -7.22 -16.91 -9.66
N SER A 55 -6.79 -15.97 -10.49
CA SER A 55 -6.65 -16.24 -11.90
C SER A 55 -5.55 -17.29 -11.97
N THR A 56 -5.95 -18.55 -11.82
CA THR A 56 -5.16 -19.67 -12.28
C THR A 56 -5.04 -19.44 -13.77
N GLU A 57 -3.89 -18.91 -14.19
CA GLU A 57 -3.44 -19.13 -15.56
C GLU A 57 -3.49 -20.65 -15.77
N SER A 58 -4.39 -21.09 -16.66
CA SER A 58 -4.50 -22.50 -17.08
C SER A 58 -3.42 -22.81 -18.11
#